data_AF-A0A958I853-F1
#
_entry.id   AF-A0A958I853-F1
#
_cell.length_a   1.000
_cell.length_b   1.000
_cell.length_c   1.000
_cell.angle_alpha   90.00
_cell.angle_beta   90.00
_cell.angle_gamma   90.00
#
_symmetry.space_group_name_H-M   'P 1'
#
loop_
_entity.id
_entity.type
_entity.pdbx_description
1 polymer ?
#
loop_
_entity_poly.entity_id
_entity_poly.type
_entity_poly.pdbx_seq_one_letter_code
_entity_poly.pdbx_strand_id
1 'polypeptide(L)' 'MSKQKSFEIAIKELETIVHKLESDELPLEESIALFDEGTKLSKICSEQLDQAQEKIEKLISQLKN' A
#
# COMPACT_ATOMS: atom_id res chain seq x y z
N MET A 1 4.03 -17.24 -11.18
CA MET A 1 4.48 -16.62 -9.90
C MET A 1 4.18 -15.14 -10.00
N SER A 2 3.07 -14.68 -9.42
CA SER A 2 2.72 -13.26 -9.41
C SER A 2 3.79 -12.51 -8.60
N LYS A 3 4.50 -11.58 -9.23
CA LYS A 3 5.42 -10.68 -8.50
C LYS A 3 4.56 -9.73 -7.69
N GLN A 4 4.22 -10.11 -6.45
CA GLN A 4 3.65 -9.20 -5.49
C GLN A 4 4.63 -8.02 -5.31
N LYS A 5 4.15 -6.78 -5.47
CA LYS A 5 4.96 -5.58 -5.28
C LYS A 5 5.47 -5.54 -3.83
N SER A 6 6.74 -5.17 -3.62
CA SER A 6 7.24 -4.95 -2.27
C SER A 6 6.54 -3.77 -1.62
N PHE A 7 6.53 -3.71 -0.29
CA PHE A 7 5.93 -2.63 0.48
C PHE A 7 6.50 -1.27 0.05
N GLU A 8 7.81 -1.15 -0.07
CA GLU A 8 8.52 0.10 -0.41
C GLU A 8 8.17 0.61 -1.82
N ILE A 9 7.93 -0.32 -2.74
CA ILE A 9 7.49 0.03 -4.10
C ILE A 9 6.03 0.48 -4.06
N ALA A 10 5.16 -0.28 -3.40
CA ALA A 10 3.73 0.00 -3.35
C ALA A 10 3.43 1.33 -2.63
N ILE A 11 4.13 1.63 -1.53
CA ILE A 11 3.93 2.89 -0.80
C ILE A 11 4.42 4.09 -1.60
N LYS A 12 5.54 3.97 -2.31
CA LYS A 12 6.07 5.05 -3.15
C LYS A 12 5.17 5.35 -4.35
N GLU A 13 4.59 4.31 -4.96
CA GLU A 13 3.60 4.48 -6.02
C GLU A 13 2.31 5.13 -5.47
N LEU A 14 1.86 4.72 -4.28
CA LEU A 14 0.70 5.33 -3.62
C LEU A 14 0.94 6.81 -3.30
N GLU A 15 2.09 7.18 -2.76
CA GLU A 15 2.49 8.58 -2.51
C GLU A 15 2.47 9.40 -3.82
N THR A 16 2.94 8.81 -4.92
CA THR A 16 2.92 9.46 -6.24
C THR A 16 1.47 9.68 -6.72
N ILE A 17 0.58 8.72 -6.50
CA ILE A 17 -0.84 8.85 -6.86
C ILE A 17 -1.51 9.92 -6.02
N VAL A 18 -1.29 9.94 -4.70
CA VAL A 18 -1.83 10.97 -3.80
C VAL A 18 -1.38 12.35 -4.27
N HIS A 19 -0.10 12.52 -4.58
CA HIS A 19 0.42 13.79 -5.06
C HIS A 19 -0.22 14.24 -6.39
N LYS A 20 -0.53 13.31 -7.30
CA LYS A 20 -1.26 13.62 -8.54
C LYS A 20 -2.71 14.00 -8.28
N LEU A 21 -3.39 13.31 -7.38
CA LEU A 21 -4.78 13.58 -7.00
C LEU A 21 -4.95 14.94 -6.31
N GLU A 22 -3.90 15.47 -5.70
CA GLU A 22 -3.86 16.83 -5.12
C GLU A 22 -3.71 17.94 -6.17
N SER A 23 -3.54 17.61 -7.45
CA SER A 23 -3.41 18.60 -8.52
C SER A 23 -4.78 19.15 -8.96
N ASP A 24 -4.91 20.48 -8.99
CA ASP A 24 -6.14 21.20 -9.37
C ASP A 24 -6.55 21.03 -10.86
N GLU A 25 -5.65 20.53 -11.72
CA GLU A 25 -5.87 20.42 -13.17
C GLU A 25 -6.15 18.99 -13.65
N LEU A 26 -6.37 18.04 -12.73
CA LEU A 26 -6.56 16.64 -13.06
C LEU A 26 -7.96 16.37 -13.66
N PRO A 27 -8.07 15.80 -14.88
CA PRO A 27 -9.36 15.42 -15.44
C PRO A 27 -10.13 14.42 -14.55
N LEU A 28 -11.45 14.45 -14.59
CA LEU A 28 -12.30 13.60 -13.75
C LEU A 28 -12.05 12.10 -13.99
N GLU A 29 -11.96 11.69 -15.26
CA GLU A 29 -11.72 10.30 -15.63
C GLU A 29 -10.34 9.82 -15.13
N GLU A 30 -9.34 10.69 -15.15
CA GLU A 30 -8.00 10.38 -14.64
C GLU A 30 -7.99 10.31 -13.11
N SER A 31 -8.74 11.20 -12.44
CA SER A 31 -8.94 11.19 -10.99
C SER A 31 -9.56 9.87 -10.53
N ILE A 32 -10.57 9.37 -11.24
CA ILE A 32 -11.22 8.09 -10.93
C ILE A 32 -10.26 6.92 -11.11
N ALA A 33 -9.47 6.92 -12.19
CA ALA A 33 -8.49 5.87 -12.46
C ALA A 33 -7.39 5.84 -11.39
N LEU A 34 -6.85 7.01 -11.04
CA LEU A 34 -5.83 7.16 -9.99
C LEU A 34 -6.38 6.77 -8.61
N PHE A 35 -7.63 7.10 -8.31
CA PHE A 35 -8.27 6.68 -7.07
C PHE A 35 -8.40 5.15 -6.99
N ASP A 36 -8.88 4.49 -8.04
CA ASP A 36 -8.98 3.02 -8.09
C ASP A 36 -7.60 2.36 -7.91
N GLU A 37 -6.57 2.84 -8.59
CA GLU A 37 -5.20 2.35 -8.41
C GLU A 37 -4.68 2.60 -6.98
N GLY A 38 -4.90 3.79 -6.43
CA GLY A 38 -4.52 4.16 -5.07
C GLY A 38 -5.16 3.26 -4.02
N THR A 39 -6.45 2.93 -4.15
CA THR A 39 -7.13 2.01 -3.21
C THR A 39 -6.55 0.59 -3.27
N LYS A 40 -6.15 0.10 -4.45
CA LYS A 40 -5.49 -1.20 -4.60
C LYS A 40 -4.12 -1.21 -3.94
N LEU A 41 -3.32 -0.17 -4.14
CA LEU A 41 -2.00 -0.03 -3.50
C LEU A 41 -2.13 0.09 -1.98
N SER A 42 -3.08 0.88 -1.49
CA SER A 42 -3.38 1.02 -0.06
C SER A 42 -3.71 -0.33 0.58
N LYS A 43 -4.55 -1.15 -0.08
CA LYS A 43 -4.86 -2.50 0.37
C LYS A 43 -3.62 -3.40 0.41
N ILE A 44 -2.78 -3.36 -0.63
CA ILE A 44 -1.51 -4.12 -0.68
C ILE A 44 -0.57 -3.72 0.46
N CYS A 45 -0.46 -2.42 0.77
CA CYS A 45 0.35 -1.92 1.88
C CYS A 45 -0.19 -2.41 3.22
N SER A 46 -1.50 -2.30 3.45
CA SER A 46 -2.15 -2.79 4.68
C SER A 46 -1.90 -4.27 4.90
N GLU A 47 -2.13 -5.10 3.88
CA GLU A 47 -1.94 -6.56 3.99
C GLU A 47 -0.49 -6.93 4.32
N GLN A 48 0.49 -6.19 3.80
CA GLN A 48 1.90 -6.41 4.12
C GLN A 48 2.26 -6.00 5.54
N LEU A 49 1.69 -4.87 6.03
CA LEU A 49 1.87 -4.43 7.41
C LEU A 49 1.24 -5.42 8.40
N ASP A 50 0.04 -5.93 8.09
CA ASP A 50 -0.66 -6.93 8.91
C ASP A 50 0.18 -8.21 9.04
N GLN A 51 0.74 -8.70 7.92
CA GLN A 51 1.63 -9.86 7.92
C GLN A 51 2.92 -9.62 8.71
N ALA A 52 3.50 -8.43 8.60
CA ALA A 52 4.69 -8.05 9.35
C ALA A 52 4.40 -8.01 10.86
N GLN A 53 3.27 -7.43 11.25
CA GLN A 53 2.81 -7.39 12.64
C GLN A 53 2.60 -8.79 13.19
N GLU A 54 1.86 -9.67 12.49
CA GLU A 54 1.61 -11.04 12.92
C GLU A 54 2.93 -11.80 13.16
N LYS A 55 3.92 -11.60 12.28
CA LYS A 55 5.24 -12.20 12.43
C LYS A 55 5.96 -11.70 13.68
N ILE A 56 5.91 -10.40 13.96
CA ILE A 56 6.50 -9.80 15.17
C ILE A 56 5.82 -10.37 16.43
N GLU A 57 4.49 -10.45 16.45
CA GLU A 57 3.73 -10.98 17.58
C GLU A 57 4.08 -12.44 17.88
N LYS A 58 4.25 -13.27 16.85
CA LYS A 58 4.71 -14.66 17.00
C LYS A 58 6.11 -14.73 17.60
N LEU A 59 7.04 -13.91 17.12
CA LEU A 59 8.41 -13.86 17.65
C LEU A 59 8.43 -13.43 19.12
N ILE A 60 7.66 -12.41 19.48
CA ILE A 60 7.52 -11.96 20.88
C ILE A 60 6.93 -13.07 21.75
N SER A 61 5.95 -13.81 21.25
CA SER A 61 5.32 -14.92 21.97
C SER A 61 6.29 -16.07 22.22
N GLN A 62 7.21 -16.33 21.28
CA GLN A 62 8.25 -17.35 21.41
C GLN A 62 9.33 -16.96 22.45
N LEU A 63 9.64 -15.68 22.59
CA LEU A 63 10.65 -15.18 23.55
C LEU A 63 10.19 -15.20 25.02
N LYS A 64 8.88 -15.38 25.28
CA LYS A 64 8.29 -15.37 26.62
C LYS A 64 8.20 -16.77 27.27
N ASN A 65 8.69 -17.81 26.60
CA ASN A 65 8.75 -19.20 27.08
C ASN A 65 10.19 -19.59 27.40
#